data_AF-A0A5E6ZCW7-F1
#
_entry.id   AF-A0A5E6ZCW7-F1
#
_cell.length_a   1.000
_cell.length_b   1.000
_cell.length_c   1.000
_cell.angle_alpha   90.00
_cell.angle_beta   90.00
_cell.angle_gamma   90.00
#
_symmetry.space_group_name_H-M   'P 1'
#
loop_
_entity.id
_entity.type
_entity.pdbx_description
1 polymer ?
#
loop_
_entity_poly.entity_id
_entity_poly.type
_entity_poly.pdbx_seq_one_letter_code
_entity_poly.pdbx_strand_id
1 'polypeptide(L)' 'MLECDLRIEKTGHADLKAAIAHCEVVGDFGSREMLEDILESEEEHIDWLETQLGLIDKVGIENYLQSQMGE' A
#
# COMPACT_ATOMS: atom_id res chain seq x y z
N MET A 1 -10.05 8.85 -5.51
CA MET A 1 -10.04 7.95 -4.34
C MET A 1 -8.79 7.11 -4.39
N LEU A 2 -8.67 6.17 -5.34
CA LEU A 2 -7.48 5.31 -5.54
C LEU A 2 -6.13 6.06 -5.54
N GLU A 3 -6.00 7.19 -6.25
CA GLU A 3 -4.75 7.98 -6.23
C GLU A 3 -4.45 8.64 -4.87
N CYS A 4 -5.51 9.03 -4.14
CA CYS A 4 -5.35 9.56 -2.79
C CYS A 4 -4.91 8.46 -1.83
N ASP A 5 -5.50 7.27 -1.97
CA ASP A 5 -5.17 6.10 -1.16
C ASP A 5 -3.71 5.68 -1.41
N LEU A 6 -3.30 5.59 -2.68
CA LEU A 6 -1.91 5.25 -3.05
C LEU A 6 -0.89 6.22 -2.46
N ARG A 7 -1.23 7.51 -2.40
CA ARG A 7 -0.35 8.52 -1.80
C ARG A 7 -0.24 8.36 -0.28
N ILE A 8 -1.31 7.94 0.39
CA ILE A 8 -1.28 7.66 1.82
C ILE A 8 -0.43 6.42 2.07
N GLU A 9 -0.64 5.31 1.33
CA GLU A 9 0.15 4.08 1.51
C GLU A 9 1.63 4.33 1.24
N LYS A 10 1.99 5.10 0.21
CA LYS A 10 3.41 5.47 -0.04
C LYS A 10 4.03 6.31 1.07
N THR A 11 3.22 7.11 1.78
CA THR A 11 3.70 7.87 2.94
C THR A 11 3.88 6.93 4.13
N GLY A 12 2.89 6.07 4.41
CA GLY A 12 2.96 5.06 5.48
C GLY A 12 4.12 4.09 5.29
N HIS A 13 4.38 3.62 4.07
CA HIS A 13 5.52 2.77 3.71
C HIS A 13 6.85 3.39 4.11
N ALA A 14 7.04 4.69 3.81
CA ALA A 14 8.27 5.40 4.18
C ALA A 14 8.40 5.54 5.71
N ASP A 15 7.31 5.86 6.40
CA ASP A 15 7.27 6.00 7.85
C ASP A 15 7.56 4.67 8.56
N LEU A 16 6.98 3.57 8.08
CA LEU A 16 7.22 2.22 8.61
C LEU A 16 8.68 1.81 8.47
N LYS A 17 9.31 2.05 7.30
CA LYS A 17 10.74 1.75 7.12
C LYS A 17 11.63 2.55 8.06
N ALA A 18 11.29 3.82 8.30
CA ALA A 18 12.01 4.64 9.28
C ALA A 18 11.82 4.13 10.72
N ALA A 19 10.59 3.72 11.07
CA ALA A 19 10.28 3.16 12.38
C ALA A 19 10.99 1.82 12.64
N ILE A 20 10.96 0.90 11.67
CA ILE A 20 11.68 -0.39 11.72
C ILE A 20 13.17 -0.17 11.95
N ALA A 21 13.78 0.75 11.18
CA ALA A 21 15.19 1.08 11.35
C ALA A 21 15.50 1.66 12.75
N HIS A 22 14.59 2.44 13.32
CA HIS A 22 14.74 2.94 14.68
C HIS A 22 14.64 1.82 15.73
N CYS A 23 13.65 0.93 15.60
CA CYS A 23 13.47 -0.23 16.47
C CYS A 23 14.73 -1.12 16.49
N GLU A 24 15.35 -1.35 15.34
CA GLU A 24 16.60 -2.10 15.23
C GLU A 24 17.75 -1.44 16.02
N VAL A 25 17.90 -0.11 15.92
CA VAL A 25 18.97 0.64 16.61
C VAL A 25 18.84 0.58 18.12
N VAL A 26 17.61 0.62 18.65
CA VAL A 26 17.35 0.61 20.10
C VAL A 26 17.17 -0.81 20.67
N GLY A 27 17.22 -1.84 19.83
CA GLY A 27 17.04 -3.23 20.23
C GLY A 27 15.60 -3.64 20.55
N ASP A 28 14.61 -2.91 20.01
CA ASP A 28 13.18 -3.23 20.15
C ASP A 28 12.73 -4.18 19.03
N PHE A 29 13.13 -5.44 19.14
CA PHE A 29 12.85 -6.45 18.10
C PHE A 29 11.38 -6.87 18.02
N GLY A 30 10.63 -6.76 19.12
CA GLY A 30 9.20 -7.10 19.13
C GLY A 30 8.37 -6.10 18.33
N SER A 31 8.62 -4.79 18.51
CA SER A 31 8.00 -3.77 17.66
C SER A 31 8.49 -3.85 16.22
N ARG A 32 9.78 -4.15 16.00
CA ARG A 32 10.35 -4.32 14.65
C ARG A 32 9.59 -5.37 13.85
N GLU A 33 9.39 -6.56 14.41
CA GLU A 33 8.68 -7.67 13.76
C GLU A 33 7.23 -7.29 13.42
N MET A 34 6.50 -6.71 14.38
CA MET A 34 5.13 -6.24 14.15
C MET A 34 5.05 -5.18 13.03
N LEU A 35 6.02 -4.26 12.97
CA LEU A 35 6.05 -3.22 11.94
C LEU A 35 6.43 -3.78 10.56
N GLU A 36 7.24 -4.84 10.50
CA GLU A 36 7.55 -5.55 9.26
C GLU A 36 6.31 -6.24 8.68
N ASP A 37 5.50 -6.90 9.51
CA ASP A 37 4.24 -7.52 9.07
C ASP A 37 3.27 -6.47 8.50
N ILE A 38 3.20 -5.29 9.13
CA ILE A 38 2.40 -4.17 8.63
C ILE A 38 2.98 -3.67 7.30
N LEU A 39 4.31 -3.51 7.20
CA LEU A 39 4.96 -3.07 5.97
C LEU A 39 4.66 -3.99 4.78
N GLU A 40 4.67 -5.31 4.99
CA GLU A 40 4.31 -6.27 3.95
C GLU A 40 2.86 -6.07 3.48
N SER A 41 1.91 -5.89 4.41
CA SER A 41 0.52 -5.59 4.07
C SER A 41 0.37 -4.27 3.28
N GLU A 42 1.14 -3.25 3.62
CA GLU A 42 1.14 -1.97 2.89
C GLU A 42 1.70 -2.13 1.47
N GLU A 43 2.70 -2.99 1.28
CA GLU A 43 3.24 -3.30 -0.06
C GLU A 43 2.22 -4.03 -0.93
N GLU A 44 1.43 -4.96 -0.37
CA GLU A 44 0.31 -5.60 -1.07
C GLU A 44 -0.78 -4.59 -1.44
N HIS A 45 -1.11 -3.64 -0.56
CA HIS A 45 -2.06 -2.57 -0.85
C HIS A 45 -1.56 -1.65 -1.98
N ILE A 46 -0.28 -1.27 -1.96
CA ILE A 46 0.32 -0.45 -3.02
C ILE A 46 0.24 -1.18 -4.36
N ASP A 47 0.60 -2.47 -4.42
CA ASP A 47 0.54 -3.27 -5.65
C ASP A 47 -0.90 -3.35 -6.20
N TRP A 48 -1.87 -3.57 -5.32
CA TRP A 48 -3.28 -3.61 -5.71
C TRP A 48 -3.74 -2.28 -6.30
N LEU A 49 -3.41 -1.16 -5.64
CA LEU A 49 -3.77 0.20 -6.08
C LEU A 49 -3.13 0.56 -7.41
N GLU A 50 -1.84 0.26 -7.59
CA GLU A 50 -1.13 0.47 -8.86
C GLU A 50 -1.71 -0.39 -9.98
N THR A 51 -2.10 -1.63 -9.67
CA THR A 51 -2.82 -2.50 -10.61
C THR A 51 -4.16 -1.89 -11.03
N GLN A 52 -4.98 -1.40 -10.08
CA GLN A 52 -6.27 -0.79 -10.40
C GLN A 52 -6.12 0.46 -11.26
N LEU A 53 -5.19 1.35 -10.91
CA LEU A 53 -4.88 2.55 -11.71
C LEU A 53 -4.39 2.17 -13.11
N GLY A 54 -3.50 1.19 -13.21
CA GLY A 54 -3.03 0.67 -14.49
C GLY A 54 -4.12 0.01 -15.34
N LEU A 55 -5.14 -0.58 -14.72
CA LEU A 55 -6.34 -1.07 -15.42
C LEU A 55 -7.17 0.10 -15.96
N ILE A 56 -7.43 1.12 -15.15
CA ILE A 56 -8.15 2.34 -15.55
C ILE A 56 -7.47 2.98 -16.77
N ASP A 57 -6.14 3.07 -16.77
CA ASP A 57 -5.37 3.63 -17.89
C ASP A 57 -5.51 2.82 -19.18
N LYS A 58 -5.59 1.48 -19.07
CA LYS A 58 -5.65 0.57 -20.23
C LYS A 58 -7.05 0.48 -20.84
N VAL A 59 -8.09 0.46 -20.01
CA VAL A 59 -9.46 0.17 -20.46
C VAL A 59 -10.38 1.38 -20.43
N GLY A 60 -9.95 2.48 -19.81
CA GLY A 60 -10.76 3.66 -19.55
C GLY A 60 -11.64 3.51 -18.31
N ILE A 61 -11.91 4.63 -17.65
CA ILE A 61 -12.65 4.64 -16.37
C ILE A 61 -14.07 4.06 -16.49
N GLU A 62 -14.76 4.25 -17.62
CA GLU A 62 -16.12 3.75 -17.83
C GLU A 62 -16.16 2.22 -17.84
N ASN A 63 -15.27 1.58 -18.60
CA ASN A 63 -15.18 0.11 -18.67
C ASN A 63 -14.69 -0.49 -17.35
N TYR A 64 -13.75 0.18 -16.67
CA TYR A 64 -13.30 -0.23 -15.35
C TYR A 64 -14.48 -0.24 -14.36
N LEU A 65 -15.23 0.86 -14.25
CA LEU A 65 -16.38 0.94 -13.35
C LEU A 65 -17.45 -0.10 -13.67
N GLN A 66 -17.72 -0.37 -14.95
CA GLN A 66 -18.64 -1.42 -15.37
C GLN A 66 -18.19 -2.81 -14.86
N SER A 67 -16.88 -3.11 -14.91
CA SER A 67 -16.35 -4.39 -14.42
C SER A 67 -16.47 -4.58 -12.89
N GLN A 68 -16.66 -3.50 -12.13
CA GLN A 68 -16.77 -3.52 -10.67
C GLN A 68 -18.22 -3.63 -10.17
N MET A 69 -19.22 -3.71 -11.06
CA MET A 69 -20.64 -3.69 -10.68
C MET A 69 -21.16 -4.98 -10.01
N GLY A 70 -20.34 -6.04 -9.93
CA GLY A 70 -20.73 -7.34 -9.36
C GLY A 70 -21.81 -8.07 -10.18
N GLU A 71 -22.16 -9.30 -9.76
CA GLU A 71 -23.47 -9.91 -10.07
C GLU A 71 -24.50 -9.51 -9.02
#